data_AF-A0A8T4QJ46-F1
#
_entry.id   AF-A0A8T4QJ46-F1
#
_cell.length_a   1.000
_cell.length_b   1.000
_cell.length_c   1.000
_cell.angle_alpha   90.00
_cell.angle_beta   90.00
_cell.angle_gamma   90.00
#
_symmetry.space_group_name_H-M   'P 1'
#
loop_
_entity.id
_entity.type
_entity.pdbx_description
1 polymer ?
#
loop_
_entity_poly.entity_id
_entity_poly.type
_entity_poly.pdbx_seq_one_letter_code
_entity_poly.pdbx_strand_id
1 'polypeptide(L)'
;MSETQPETVSGEMCPFCNQKTLTLMESKIEVPYFGEVFMFSMSCSNCHYHKADIEAAEPKDPTRYTLEVSSEEDMKIRIVKASSATIKIPNLMSIEPGEAANGYVTNVEGILNRMKHALEIAKETDEEEDAEKARNLLKKINKVIFGSEKIKIIIEDPTGNSAIISDKAVKEPLKVKK
;
A
#
# COMPACT_ATOMS: atom_id res chain seq x y z
N MET A 1 12.63 -26.07 8.23
CA MET A 1 12.26 -24.76 8.76
C MET A 1 13.38 -24.33 9.68
N SER A 2 14.40 -23.66 9.15
CA SER A 2 15.46 -23.08 9.97
C SER A 2 14.94 -21.78 10.56
N GLU A 3 14.49 -21.82 11.82
CA GLU A 3 14.14 -20.62 12.57
C GLU A 3 15.43 -19.84 12.86
N THR A 4 15.73 -18.85 12.03
CA THR A 4 16.73 -17.83 12.36
C THR A 4 16.18 -17.02 13.53
N GLN A 5 16.89 -16.99 14.66
CA GLN A 5 16.50 -16.18 15.81
C GLN A 5 16.35 -14.71 15.37
N PRO A 6 15.28 -14.01 15.77
CA PRO A 6 15.09 -12.61 15.40
C PRO A 6 16.19 -11.76 16.03
N GLU A 7 16.91 -10.99 15.21
CA GLU A 7 17.84 -9.99 15.70
C GLU A 7 17.03 -8.88 16.39
N THR A 8 17.38 -8.57 17.63
CA THR A 8 16.63 -7.61 18.45
C THR A 8 17.58 -6.56 18.98
N VAL A 9 17.28 -5.29 18.69
CA VAL A 9 18.01 -4.12 19.19
C VAL A 9 17.08 -3.33 20.09
N SER A 10 17.45 -3.17 21.36
CA SER A 10 16.65 -2.46 22.36
C SER A 10 17.34 -1.17 22.81
N GLY A 11 16.56 -0.18 23.22
CA GLY A 11 17.08 1.08 23.78
C GLY A 11 17.29 2.19 22.74
N GLU A 12 16.70 2.04 21.56
CA GLU A 12 16.75 3.04 20.51
C GLU A 12 15.81 4.22 20.79
N MET A 13 16.10 5.37 20.18
CA MET A 13 15.30 6.58 20.34
C MET A 13 13.95 6.43 19.61
N CYS A 14 12.85 6.50 20.36
CA CYS A 14 11.52 6.48 19.78
C CYS A 14 11.24 7.78 18.99
N PRO A 15 10.80 7.72 17.72
CA PRO A 15 10.51 8.92 16.93
C PRO A 15 9.27 9.70 17.41
N PHE A 16 8.44 9.10 18.27
CA PHE A 16 7.21 9.73 18.77
C PHE A 16 7.35 10.36 20.15
N CYS A 17 8.14 9.76 21.05
CA CYS A 17 8.29 10.25 22.43
C CYS A 17 9.72 10.64 22.79
N ASN A 18 10.67 10.46 21.86
CA ASN A 18 12.10 10.76 22.00
C ASN A 18 12.80 10.07 23.19
N GLN A 19 12.16 9.06 23.77
CA GLN A 19 12.75 8.24 24.84
C GLN A 19 13.47 7.03 24.26
N LYS A 20 14.57 6.62 24.89
CA LYS A 20 15.37 5.42 24.56
C LYS A 20 14.68 4.13 25.01
N THR A 21 13.49 3.89 24.49
CA THR A 21 12.58 2.81 24.88
C THR A 21 12.04 2.04 23.68
N LEU A 22 12.56 2.35 22.48
CA LEU A 22 12.21 1.64 21.26
C LEU A 22 13.00 0.34 21.17
N THR A 23 12.30 -0.74 20.82
CA THR A 23 12.87 -2.04 20.49
C THR A 23 12.59 -2.31 19.03
N LEU A 24 13.63 -2.59 18.26
CA LEU A 24 13.56 -3.01 16.87
C LEU A 24 13.80 -4.52 16.82
N MET A 25 12.99 -5.24 16.04
CA MET A 25 13.19 -6.65 15.76
C MET A 25 13.25 -6.84 14.25
N GLU A 26 14.19 -7.67 13.81
CA GLU A 26 14.33 -8.12 12.43
C GLU A 26 14.35 -9.65 12.41
N SER A 27 13.58 -10.25 11.51
CA SER A 27 13.56 -11.70 11.34
C SER A 27 13.50 -12.04 9.86
N LYS A 28 14.41 -12.92 9.41
CA LYS A 28 14.36 -13.49 8.08
C LYS A 28 13.43 -14.70 8.08
N ILE A 29 12.35 -14.63 7.31
CA ILE A 29 11.35 -15.70 7.18
C ILE A 29 11.14 -16.07 5.72
N GLU A 30 10.78 -17.32 5.45
CA GLU A 30 10.39 -17.79 4.12
C GLU A 30 8.86 -17.79 4.02
N VAL A 31 8.31 -16.97 3.12
CA VAL A 31 6.87 -16.86 2.90
C VAL A 31 6.51 -17.57 1.59
N PRO A 32 5.57 -18.54 1.59
CA PRO A 32 5.13 -19.22 0.39
C PRO A 32 4.74 -18.22 -0.71
N TYR A 33 5.15 -18.48 -1.95
CA TYR A 33 4.96 -17.61 -3.13
C TYR A 33 5.71 -16.27 -3.11
N PHE A 34 6.21 -15.80 -1.97
CA PHE A 34 6.97 -14.55 -1.83
C PHE A 34 8.49 -14.76 -1.75
N GLY A 35 8.92 -15.95 -1.34
CA GLY A 35 10.32 -16.29 -1.13
C GLY A 35 10.81 -15.84 0.25
N GLU A 36 12.12 -15.61 0.36
CA GLU A 36 12.72 -15.07 1.58
C GLU A 36 12.36 -13.58 1.74
N VAL A 37 11.89 -13.22 2.93
CA VAL A 37 11.54 -11.84 3.30
C VAL A 37 12.14 -11.51 4.67
N PHE A 38 12.46 -10.24 4.87
CA PHE A 38 12.76 -9.67 6.19
C PHE A 38 11.48 -9.08 6.78
N MET A 39 11.14 -9.53 7.97
CA MET A 39 10.07 -8.97 8.78
C MET A 39 10.69 -8.04 9.82
N PHE A 40 10.28 -6.78 9.81
CA PHE A 40 10.73 -5.76 10.74
C PHE A 40 9.60 -5.38 11.70
N SER A 41 9.91 -5.16 12.96
CA SER A 41 8.99 -4.51 13.89
C SER A 41 9.70 -3.49 14.77
N MET A 42 8.96 -2.46 15.16
CA MET A 42 9.39 -1.40 16.06
C MET A 42 8.33 -1.26 17.14
N SER A 43 8.72 -1.45 18.40
CA SER A 43 7.81 -1.37 19.55
C SER A 43 8.39 -0.50 20.65
N CYS A 44 7.66 0.52 21.10
CA CYS A 44 8.06 1.40 22.18
C CYS A 44 7.34 1.05 23.47
N SER A 45 8.08 0.74 24.54
CA SER A 45 7.48 0.42 25.84
C SER A 45 6.90 1.63 26.58
N ASN A 46 7.31 2.86 26.22
CA ASN A 46 6.87 4.08 26.89
C ASN A 46 5.59 4.68 26.29
N CYS A 47 5.54 4.90 24.98
CA CYS A 47 4.38 5.52 24.31
C CYS A 47 3.51 4.54 23.52
N HIS A 48 3.79 3.24 23.62
CA HIS A 48 3.08 2.17 22.92
C HIS A 48 3.05 2.29 21.39
N TYR A 49 3.96 3.08 20.81
CA TYR A 49 4.17 3.10 19.38
C TYR A 49 4.55 1.70 18.90
N HIS A 50 3.85 1.22 17.86
CA HIS A 50 4.12 -0.06 17.23
C HIS A 50 4.02 0.08 15.70
N LYS A 51 5.02 -0.42 14.98
CA LYS A 51 5.00 -0.57 13.52
C LYS A 51 5.62 -1.91 13.15
N ALA A 52 5.05 -2.59 12.15
CA ALA A 52 5.63 -3.79 11.58
C ALA A 52 5.51 -3.74 10.06
N ASP A 53 6.55 -4.19 9.36
CA ASP A 53 6.58 -4.23 7.90
C ASP A 53 7.35 -5.46 7.40
N ILE A 54 7.18 -5.79 6.12
CA ILE A 54 7.85 -6.93 5.47
C ILE A 54 8.50 -6.44 4.18
N GLU A 55 9.77 -6.77 3.98
CA GLU A 55 10.51 -6.47 2.75
C GLU A 55 11.09 -7.76 2.15
N ALA A 56 11.20 -7.84 0.83
CA ALA A 56 11.86 -9.00 0.20
C ALA A 56 13.35 -9.02 0.54
N ALA A 57 13.90 -10.21 0.81
CA ALA A 57 15.32 -10.34 1.12
C ALA A 57 16.21 -10.11 -0.11
N GLU A 58 15.68 -10.38 -1.30
CA GLU A 58 16.34 -10.08 -2.55
C GLU A 58 15.82 -8.75 -3.12
N PRO A 59 16.72 -7.82 -3.50
CA PRO A 59 16.32 -6.60 -4.16
C PRO A 59 15.68 -6.93 -5.50
N LYS A 60 14.47 -6.42 -5.72
CA LYS A 60 13.74 -6.56 -6.99
C LYS A 60 13.87 -5.27 -7.79
N ASP A 61 13.79 -5.40 -9.10
CA ASP A 61 13.73 -4.24 -9.98
C ASP A 61 12.48 -3.41 -9.69
N PRO A 62 12.56 -2.06 -9.80
CA PRO A 62 11.39 -1.20 -9.74
C PRO A 62 10.33 -1.63 -10.77
N THR A 63 9.09 -1.79 -10.32
CA THR A 63 8.01 -2.30 -11.18
C THR A 63 6.85 -1.32 -11.27
N ARG A 64 6.20 -1.35 -12.44
CA ARG A 64 4.95 -0.67 -12.71
C ARG A 64 3.93 -1.70 -13.14
N TYR A 65 2.86 -1.84 -12.38
CA TYR A 65 1.70 -2.64 -12.78
C TYR A 65 0.61 -1.73 -13.29
N THR A 66 -0.05 -2.15 -14.36
CA THR A 66 -1.21 -1.50 -14.92
C THR A 66 -2.35 -2.51 -15.05
N LEU A 67 -3.52 -2.19 -14.50
CA LEU A 67 -4.73 -2.99 -14.60
C LEU A 67 -5.87 -2.13 -15.12
N GLU A 68 -6.54 -2.58 -16.19
CA GLU A 68 -7.82 -2.02 -16.61
C GLU A 68 -8.95 -2.80 -15.91
N VAL A 69 -9.75 -2.09 -15.13
CA VAL A 69 -10.91 -2.62 -14.42
C VAL A 69 -12.14 -2.27 -15.26
N SER A 70 -12.85 -3.29 -15.72
CA SER A 70 -13.95 -3.15 -16.68
C SER A 70 -15.22 -3.90 -16.31
N SER A 71 -15.15 -4.82 -15.34
CA SER A 71 -16.29 -5.60 -14.87
C SER A 71 -16.33 -5.68 -13.34
N GLU A 72 -17.46 -6.10 -12.79
CA GLU A 72 -17.60 -6.40 -11.36
C GLU A 72 -16.68 -7.55 -10.92
N GLU A 73 -16.36 -8.50 -11.81
CA GLU A 73 -15.41 -9.57 -11.53
C GLU A 73 -14.01 -9.04 -11.26
N ASP A 74 -13.62 -7.96 -11.95
CA ASP A 74 -12.32 -7.32 -11.76
C ASP A 74 -12.16 -6.73 -10.35
N MET A 75 -13.27 -6.47 -9.62
CA MET A 75 -13.24 -6.00 -8.23
C MET A 75 -12.59 -7.01 -7.28
N LYS A 76 -12.64 -8.30 -7.63
CA LYS A 76 -12.09 -9.41 -6.82
C LYS A 76 -10.59 -9.64 -7.07
N ILE A 77 -10.00 -8.99 -8.06
CA ILE A 77 -8.57 -9.14 -8.38
C ILE A 77 -7.75 -8.76 -7.16
N ARG A 78 -6.87 -9.68 -6.73
CA ARG A 78 -5.99 -9.48 -5.58
C ARG A 78 -4.84 -8.55 -5.93
N ILE A 79 -4.55 -7.64 -5.03
CA ILE A 79 -3.49 -6.66 -5.13
C ILE A 79 -2.64 -6.74 -3.86
N VAL A 80 -1.33 -6.89 -4.06
CA VAL A 80 -0.34 -6.71 -3.01
C VAL A 80 0.29 -5.35 -3.22
N LYS A 81 0.17 -4.48 -2.22
CA LYS A 81 0.81 -3.16 -2.21
C LYS A 81 1.95 -3.19 -1.20
N ALA A 82 3.17 -2.87 -1.63
CA ALA A 82 4.29 -2.62 -0.73
C ALA A 82 4.15 -1.27 0.00
N SER A 83 4.82 -1.09 1.14
CA SER A 83 4.81 0.18 1.88
C SER A 83 5.29 1.36 1.02
N SER A 84 6.32 1.14 0.20
CA SER A 84 6.90 2.10 -0.76
C SER A 84 6.07 2.39 -2.01
N ALA A 85 5.03 1.61 -2.29
CA ALA A 85 4.33 1.69 -3.56
C ALA A 85 3.31 2.85 -3.62
N THR A 86 3.22 3.46 -4.78
CA THR A 86 2.22 4.48 -5.12
C THR A 86 1.12 3.86 -5.98
N ILE A 87 -0.14 4.04 -5.60
CA ILE A 87 -1.29 3.64 -6.41
C ILE A 87 -1.83 4.89 -7.11
N LYS A 88 -1.98 4.86 -8.43
CA LYS A 88 -2.53 5.95 -9.25
C LYS A 88 -3.74 5.44 -10.00
N ILE A 89 -4.84 6.17 -9.89
CA ILE A 89 -6.01 5.98 -10.75
C ILE A 89 -6.19 7.27 -11.56
N PRO A 90 -5.78 7.29 -12.85
CA PRO A 90 -5.89 8.47 -13.68
C PRO A 90 -7.32 9.03 -13.65
N ASN A 91 -7.45 10.35 -13.55
CA ASN A 91 -8.73 11.08 -13.49
C ASN A 91 -9.57 10.89 -12.20
N LEU A 92 -9.01 10.22 -11.18
CA LEU A 92 -9.61 10.05 -9.86
C LEU A 92 -8.68 10.58 -8.77
N MET A 93 -7.70 9.78 -8.33
CA MET A 93 -6.77 10.15 -7.27
C MET A 93 -5.53 9.24 -7.24
N SER A 94 -4.49 9.69 -6.54
CA SER A 94 -3.31 8.88 -6.21
C SER A 94 -3.21 8.66 -4.70
N ILE A 95 -2.76 7.48 -4.30
CA ILE A 95 -2.36 7.13 -2.94
C ILE A 95 -0.85 7.03 -2.96
N GLU A 96 -0.19 8.03 -2.41
CA GLU A 96 1.26 8.05 -2.23
C GLU A 96 1.64 7.35 -0.92
N PRO A 97 2.84 6.75 -0.84
CA PRO A 97 3.35 6.21 0.41
C PRO A 97 3.62 7.36 1.40
N GLY A 98 3.01 7.30 2.57
CA GLY A 98 3.35 8.15 3.72
C GLY A 98 4.34 7.47 4.66
N GLU A 99 4.87 8.19 5.65
CA GLU A 99 5.83 7.65 6.64
C GLU A 99 5.26 6.46 7.45
N ALA A 100 3.94 6.46 7.64
CA ALA A 100 3.19 5.39 8.31
C ALA A 100 2.60 4.35 7.35
N ALA A 101 2.94 4.40 6.05
CA ALA A 101 2.44 3.40 5.09
C ALA A 101 3.03 2.02 5.40
N ASN A 102 2.17 1.01 5.42
CA ASN A 102 2.54 -0.39 5.56
C ASN A 102 2.20 -1.14 4.27
N GLY A 103 2.92 -2.23 4.01
CA GLY A 103 2.50 -3.19 3.00
C GLY A 103 1.19 -3.89 3.39
N TYR A 104 0.34 -4.19 2.42
CA TYR A 104 -0.89 -4.94 2.68
C TYR A 104 -1.38 -5.71 1.44
N VAL A 105 -2.12 -6.78 1.70
CA VAL A 105 -2.86 -7.52 0.67
C VAL A 105 -4.31 -7.05 0.69
N THR A 106 -4.84 -6.73 -0.49
CA THR A 106 -6.22 -6.31 -0.68
C THR A 106 -6.74 -6.79 -2.04
N ASN A 107 -7.88 -6.29 -2.47
CA ASN A 107 -8.42 -6.42 -3.81
C ASN A 107 -8.72 -5.04 -4.41
N VAL A 108 -9.11 -5.00 -5.69
CA VAL A 108 -9.49 -3.75 -6.37
C VAL A 108 -10.58 -3.00 -5.60
N GLU A 109 -11.62 -3.72 -5.15
CA GLU A 109 -12.70 -3.15 -4.34
C GLU A 109 -12.18 -2.46 -3.07
N GLY A 110 -11.27 -3.12 -2.35
CA GLY A 110 -10.68 -2.62 -1.11
C GLY A 110 -9.87 -1.35 -1.31
N ILE A 111 -9.20 -1.19 -2.46
CA ILE A 111 -8.53 0.08 -2.80
C ILE A 111 -9.56 1.18 -3.03
N LEU A 112 -10.61 0.91 -3.81
CA LEU A 112 -11.66 1.88 -4.10
C LEU A 112 -12.43 2.29 -2.84
N ASN A 113 -12.69 1.37 -1.93
CA ASN A 113 -13.33 1.67 -0.65
C ASN A 113 -12.44 2.55 0.25
N ARG A 114 -11.13 2.32 0.29
CA ARG A 114 -10.21 3.21 1.04
C ARG A 114 -10.18 4.62 0.45
N MET A 115 -10.18 4.73 -0.87
CA MET A 115 -10.30 6.01 -1.58
C MET A 115 -11.63 6.71 -1.27
N LYS A 116 -12.73 5.95 -1.29
CA LYS A 116 -14.06 6.44 -0.94
C LYS A 116 -14.09 7.02 0.48
N HIS A 117 -13.55 6.31 1.47
CA HIS A 117 -13.49 6.79 2.86
C HIS A 117 -12.68 8.09 2.97
N ALA A 118 -11.54 8.20 2.28
CA ALA A 118 -10.74 9.42 2.27
C ALA A 118 -11.52 10.61 1.66
N LEU A 119 -12.27 10.37 0.59
CA LEU A 119 -13.11 11.39 -0.05
C LEU A 119 -14.34 11.76 0.78
N GLU A 120 -14.90 10.83 1.55
CA GLU A 120 -16.01 11.11 2.47
C GLU A 120 -15.57 12.07 3.58
N ILE A 121 -14.36 11.89 4.13
CA ILE A 121 -13.76 12.84 5.09
C ILE A 121 -13.52 14.20 4.42
N ALA A 122 -12.94 14.20 3.21
CA ALA A 122 -12.67 15.44 2.46
C ALA A 122 -13.95 16.22 2.11
N LYS A 123 -15.10 15.55 2.01
CA LYS A 123 -16.41 16.17 1.76
C LYS A 123 -16.93 16.99 2.95
N GLU A 124 -16.46 16.72 4.17
CA GLU A 124 -16.88 17.43 5.39
C GLU A 124 -16.14 18.76 5.61
N THR A 125 -15.28 19.17 4.66
CA THR A 125 -14.62 20.49 4.69
C THR A 125 -15.61 21.64 4.49
N ASP A 126 -15.31 22.79 5.10
CA ASP A 126 -16.07 24.04 4.93
C ASP A 126 -15.84 24.70 3.55
N GLU A 127 -14.84 24.24 2.80
CA GLU A 127 -14.54 24.72 1.45
C GLU A 127 -15.47 24.08 0.40
N GLU A 128 -16.41 24.88 -0.11
CA GLU A 128 -17.49 24.40 -0.98
C GLU A 128 -16.97 23.80 -2.31
N GLU A 129 -15.89 24.34 -2.87
CA GLU A 129 -15.26 23.86 -4.11
C GLU A 129 -14.68 22.45 -3.96
N ASP A 130 -13.99 22.19 -2.85
CA ASP A 130 -13.37 20.90 -2.56
C ASP A 130 -14.42 19.86 -2.14
N ALA A 131 -15.45 20.28 -1.41
CA ALA A 131 -16.60 19.44 -1.13
C ALA A 131 -17.34 19.02 -2.41
N GLU A 132 -17.46 19.90 -3.41
CA GLU A 132 -18.07 19.55 -4.71
C GLU A 132 -17.20 18.56 -5.50
N LYS A 133 -15.87 18.80 -5.59
CA LYS A 133 -14.93 17.87 -6.22
C LYS A 133 -15.00 16.49 -5.58
N ALA A 134 -15.00 16.42 -4.24
CA ALA A 134 -15.12 15.16 -3.50
C ALA A 134 -16.43 14.42 -3.83
N ARG A 135 -17.57 15.12 -3.87
CA ARG A 135 -18.86 14.53 -4.28
C ARG A 135 -18.83 13.96 -5.70
N ASN A 136 -18.19 14.66 -6.65
CA ASN A 136 -18.08 14.21 -8.04
C ASN A 136 -17.18 12.97 -8.16
N LEU A 137 -16.08 12.92 -7.43
CA LEU A 137 -15.19 11.76 -7.37
C LEU A 137 -15.89 10.55 -6.73
N LEU A 138 -16.63 10.75 -5.64
CA LEU A 138 -17.43 9.69 -4.99
C LEU A 138 -18.45 9.07 -5.95
N LYS A 139 -19.13 9.89 -6.76
CA LYS A 139 -20.06 9.40 -7.79
C LYS A 139 -19.35 8.51 -8.82
N LYS A 140 -18.17 8.91 -9.29
CA LYS A 140 -17.37 8.11 -10.23
C LYS A 140 -16.94 6.78 -9.60
N ILE A 141 -16.40 6.78 -8.39
CA ILE A 141 -15.98 5.55 -7.69
C ILE A 141 -17.16 4.57 -7.56
N ASN A 142 -18.34 5.05 -7.17
CA ASN A 142 -19.51 4.18 -7.07
C ASN A 142 -19.89 3.58 -8.44
N LYS A 143 -19.91 4.36 -9.53
CA LYS A 143 -20.19 3.84 -10.88
C LYS A 143 -19.22 2.75 -11.31
N VAL A 144 -17.95 2.92 -10.95
CA VAL A 144 -16.89 1.95 -11.23
C VAL A 144 -17.12 0.66 -10.46
N ILE A 145 -17.45 0.75 -9.17
CA ILE A 145 -17.77 -0.43 -8.34
C ILE A 145 -18.93 -1.22 -8.93
N PHE A 146 -19.97 -0.55 -9.45
CA PHE A 146 -21.08 -1.19 -10.16
C PHE A 146 -20.76 -1.66 -11.59
N GLY A 147 -19.49 -1.62 -12.02
CA GLY A 147 -19.05 -2.04 -13.35
C GLY A 147 -19.57 -1.19 -14.50
N SER A 148 -20.11 0.01 -14.22
CA SER A 148 -20.72 0.89 -15.22
C SER A 148 -19.71 1.82 -15.90
N GLU A 149 -18.50 1.94 -15.36
CA GLU A 149 -17.45 2.81 -15.86
C GLU A 149 -16.09 2.09 -15.74
N LYS A 150 -15.24 2.24 -16.76
CA LYS A 150 -13.91 1.61 -16.77
C LYS A 150 -12.89 2.52 -16.11
N ILE A 151 -11.98 1.93 -15.33
CA ILE A 151 -10.84 2.67 -14.78
C ILE A 151 -9.54 1.94 -15.00
N LYS A 152 -8.46 2.70 -14.91
CA LYS A 152 -7.09 2.18 -14.95
C LYS A 152 -6.48 2.33 -13.57
N ILE A 153 -6.01 1.23 -12.99
CA ILE A 153 -5.24 1.23 -11.75
C ILE A 153 -3.78 1.02 -12.12
N ILE A 154 -2.92 1.92 -11.67
CA ILE A 154 -1.49 1.86 -11.89
C ILE A 154 -0.83 1.75 -10.52
N ILE A 155 0.05 0.78 -10.33
CA ILE A 155 0.85 0.63 -9.11
C ILE A 155 2.31 0.82 -9.51
N GLU A 156 2.94 1.85 -8.97
CA GLU A 156 4.35 2.14 -9.18
C GLU A 156 5.09 1.83 -7.88
N ASP A 157 5.95 0.82 -7.93
CA ASP A 157 6.69 0.37 -6.76
C ASP A 157 8.20 0.44 -7.01
N PRO A 158 8.89 1.40 -6.37
CA PRO A 158 10.35 1.50 -6.43
C PRO A 158 11.09 0.27 -5.91
N THR A 159 10.48 -0.53 -5.02
CA THR A 159 11.14 -1.70 -4.40
C THR A 159 10.80 -3.02 -5.10
N GLY A 160 9.86 -3.00 -6.06
CA GLY A 160 9.48 -4.19 -6.83
C GLY A 160 8.68 -5.26 -6.06
N ASN A 161 8.15 -4.93 -4.88
CA ASN A 161 7.49 -5.86 -3.96
C ASN A 161 5.96 -5.94 -4.12
N SER A 162 5.39 -5.03 -4.89
CA SER A 162 3.97 -5.02 -5.23
C SER A 162 3.63 -6.00 -6.34
N ALA A 163 2.37 -6.46 -6.37
CA ALA A 163 1.87 -7.38 -7.38
C ALA A 163 0.37 -7.21 -7.61
N ILE A 164 -0.07 -7.45 -8.84
CA ILE A 164 -1.48 -7.64 -9.17
C ILE A 164 -1.65 -9.08 -9.65
N ILE A 165 -2.48 -9.85 -8.95
CA ILE A 165 -2.67 -11.28 -9.22
C ILE A 165 -3.81 -11.44 -10.23
N SER A 166 -3.51 -11.15 -11.50
CA SER A 166 -4.44 -11.30 -12.62
C SER A 166 -3.69 -11.35 -13.96
N ASP A 167 -4.18 -12.16 -14.90
CA ASP A 167 -3.67 -12.20 -16.28
C ASP A 167 -3.91 -10.89 -17.04
N LYS A 168 -4.85 -10.06 -16.57
CA LYS A 168 -5.13 -8.73 -17.14
C LYS A 168 -4.09 -7.68 -16.75
N ALA A 169 -3.22 -7.99 -15.78
CA ALA A 169 -2.24 -7.04 -15.29
C ALA A 169 -1.02 -6.97 -16.23
N VAL A 170 -0.69 -5.76 -16.68
CA VAL A 170 0.52 -5.50 -17.48
C VAL A 170 1.62 -5.06 -16.53
N LYS A 171 2.73 -5.82 -16.51
CA LYS A 171 3.94 -5.51 -15.74
C LYS A 171 4.98 -4.86 -16.65
N GLU A 172 5.46 -3.69 -16.26
CA GLU A 172 6.50 -2.92 -16.95
C GLU A 172 7.61 -2.53 -15.97
N PRO A 173 8.86 -2.34 -16.44
CA PRO A 173 9.92 -1.78 -15.60
C PRO A 173 9.65 -0.30 -15.29
N LEU A 174 9.81 0.09 -14.03
CA LEU A 174 9.67 1.49 -13.61
C LEU A 174 11.02 2.21 -13.78
N LYS A 175 11.06 3.23 -14.65
CA LYS A 175 12.25 4.10 -14.78
C LYS A 175 12.28 5.07 -13.60
N VAL A 176 12.94 4.70 -12.51
CA VAL A 176 13.22 5.61 -11.41
C VAL A 176 14.22 6.65 -11.92
N LYS A 177 13.82 7.92 -11.99
CA LYS A 177 14.77 9.01 -12.24
C LYS A 177 15.68 9.10 -11.02
N LYS A 178 16.95 8.74 -11.20
CA LYS A 178 18.04 9.00 -10.25
C LYS A 178 18.25 10.50 -10.07
#